data_AF-A0A1G3UF01-F1
#
_entry.id   AF-A0A1G3UF01-F1
#
_cell.length_a   1.000
_cell.length_b   1.000
_cell.length_c   1.000
_cell.angle_alpha   90.00
_cell.angle_beta   90.00
_cell.angle_gamma   90.00
#
_symmetry.space_group_name_H-M   'P 1'
#
loop_
_entity.id
_entity.type
_entity.pdbx_description
1 polymer ?
#
loop_
_entity_poly.entity_id
_entity_poly.type
_entity_poly.pdbx_seq_one_letter_code
_entity_poly.pdbx_strand_id
1 'polypeptide(L)' 'MAKESEDFESKLESAKKILEALMNPEITLSDSVKAYEKGMGELAKAQKILEEAQVKITEIKGK' A
#
# COMPACT_ATOMS: atom_id res chain seq x y z
N MET A 1 20.06 9.94 6.48
CA MET A 1 19.18 9.91 5.29
C MET A 1 18.01 9.02 5.66
N ALA A 2 16.85 9.62 5.93
CA ALA A 2 15.68 8.91 6.46
C ALA A 2 15.12 7.97 5.39
N LYS A 3 14.81 6.75 5.82
CA LYS A 3 14.38 5.62 4.99
C LYS A 3 12.91 5.84 4.58
N GLU A 4 12.67 6.65 3.57
CA GLU A 4 11.33 7.05 3.05
C GLU A 4 10.50 5.90 2.43
N SER A 5 10.85 4.63 2.62
CA SER A 5 10.32 3.53 1.79
C SER A 5 9.47 2.47 2.50
N GLU A 6 9.21 2.59 3.81
CA GLU A 6 8.56 1.50 4.58
C GLU A 6 7.39 1.91 5.49
N ASP A 7 7.03 3.18 5.62
CA ASP A 7 5.88 3.57 6.44
C ASP A 7 4.53 3.42 5.73
N PHE A 8 3.46 3.34 6.54
CA PHE A 8 2.10 3.10 6.07
C PHE A 8 1.63 4.17 5.08
N GLU A 9 1.93 5.43 5.39
CA GLU A 9 1.55 6.60 4.61
C GLU A 9 2.14 6.55 3.21
N SER A 10 3.43 6.20 3.09
CA SER A 10 4.11 6.05 1.80
C SER A 10 3.54 4.89 0.97
N LYS A 11 3.16 3.79 1.62
CA LYS A 11 2.50 2.65 0.95
C LYS A 11 1.11 2.99 0.45
N LEU A 12 0.33 3.70 1.27
CA LEU A 12 -1.00 4.16 0.89
C LEU A 12 -0.95 5.16 -0.26
N GLU A 13 0.00 6.10 -0.22
CA GLU A 13 0.21 7.09 -1.28
C GLU A 13 0.64 6.43 -2.59
N SER A 14 1.52 5.42 -2.52
CA SER A 14 1.92 4.66 -3.70
C SER A 14 0.74 3.92 -4.33
N ALA A 15 -0.10 3.27 -3.51
CA ALA A 15 -1.30 2.61 -3.99
C ALA A 15 -2.29 3.59 -4.64
N LYS A 16 -2.49 4.78 -4.06
CA LYS A 16 -3.35 5.83 -4.64
C LYS A 16 -2.88 6.27 -6.02
N LYS A 17 -1.59 6.58 -6.17
CA LYS A 17 -1.01 6.97 -7.47
C LYS A 17 -1.17 5.89 -8.54
N ILE A 18 -1.09 4.63 -8.14
CA ILE A 18 -1.30 3.49 -9.04
C ILE A 18 -2.77 3.42 -9.48
N LEU A 19 -3.72 3.61 -8.56
CA LEU A 19 -5.14 3.67 -8.88
C LEU A 19 -5.46 4.84 -9.82
N GLU A 20 -4.87 6.02 -9.60
CA GLU A 20 -5.00 7.17 -10.49
C GLU A 20 -4.48 6.85 -11.91
N ALA A 21 -3.36 6.13 -12.02
CA ALA A 21 -2.83 5.70 -13.31
C ALA A 21 -3.78 4.72 -14.05
N LEU A 22 -4.52 3.87 -13.32
CA LEU A 22 -5.56 3.00 -13.89
C LEU A 22 -6.76 3.76 -14.43
N MET A 23 -6.99 5.00 -13.97
CA MET A 23 -8.06 5.86 -14.48
C MET A 23 -7.68 6.58 -15.77
N ASN A 24 -6.41 6.49 -16.20
CA ASN A 24 -5.98 7.07 -17.47
C ASN A 24 -6.60 6.28 -18.64
N PRO A 25 -7.44 6.90 -19.48
CA PRO A 25 -8.07 6.23 -20.63
C PRO A 25 -7.07 5.78 -21.71
N GLU A 26 -5.83 6.29 -21.68
CA GLU A 26 -4.76 5.92 -22.62
C GLU A 26 -3.93 4.72 -22.13
N ILE A 27 -4.20 4.17 -20.95
CA ILE A 27 -3.45 3.02 -20.43
C ILE A 27 -3.70 1.77 -21.30
N THR A 28 -2.64 1.06 -21.64
CA THR A 28 -2.77 -0.22 -22.33
C THR A 28 -3.31 -1.28 -21.39
N LEU A 29 -3.99 -2.30 -21.91
CA LEU A 29 -4.46 -3.43 -21.09
C LEU A 29 -3.30 -4.09 -20.31
N SER A 30 -2.15 -4.30 -20.96
CA SER A 30 -0.96 -4.86 -20.31
C SER A 30 -0.49 -4.00 -19.13
N ASP A 31 -0.43 -2.69 -19.32
CA ASP A 31 0.03 -1.78 -18.27
C ASP A 31 -1.00 -1.64 -17.15
N SER A 32 -2.30 -1.74 -17.47
CA SER A 32 -3.38 -1.77 -16.47
C SER A 32 -3.28 -2.98 -15.54
N VAL A 33 -2.93 -4.16 -16.07
CA VAL A 33 -2.75 -5.37 -15.26
C VAL A 33 -1.53 -5.22 -14.34
N LYS A 34 -0.39 -4.75 -14.88
CA LYS A 34 0.82 -4.51 -14.08
C LYS A 34 0.61 -3.47 -12.98
N ALA A 35 -0.09 -2.38 -13.32
CA ALA A 35 -0.44 -1.34 -12.36
C ALA A 35 -1.35 -1.93 -11.27
N TYR A 36 -2.40 -2.67 -11.64
CA TYR A 36 -3.28 -3.32 -10.67
C TYR A 36 -2.51 -4.25 -9.70
N GLU A 37 -1.68 -5.16 -10.21
CA GLU A 37 -0.87 -6.06 -9.38
C GLU A 37 0.04 -5.30 -8.42
N LYS A 38 0.69 -4.23 -8.90
CA LYS A 38 1.55 -3.38 -8.08
C LYS A 38 0.76 -2.65 -7.00
N GLY A 39 -0.41 -2.12 -7.33
CA GLY A 39 -1.28 -1.40 -6.40
C GLY A 39 -1.78 -2.31 -5.29
N MET A 40 -2.24 -3.51 -5.66
CA MET A 40 -2.62 -4.56 -4.71
C MET A 40 -1.46 -4.96 -3.79
N GLY A 41 -0.24 -5.05 -4.32
CA GLY A 41 0.95 -5.34 -3.53
C GLY A 41 1.29 -4.25 -2.51
N GLU A 42 1.17 -2.97 -2.86
CA GLU A 42 1.39 -1.87 -1.91
C GLU A 42 0.28 -1.80 -0.85
N LEU A 43 -1.00 -2.04 -1.22
CA LEU A 43 -2.10 -2.13 -0.27
C LEU A 43 -1.93 -3.29 0.73
N ALA A 44 -1.49 -4.46 0.26
CA ALA A 44 -1.23 -5.61 1.13
C ALA A 44 -0.14 -5.31 2.17
N LYS A 45 0.93 -4.59 1.77
CA LYS A 45 1.97 -4.14 2.70
C LYS A 45 1.41 -3.14 3.72
N ALA A 46 0.62 -2.17 3.27
CA ALA A 46 -0.02 -1.20 4.16
C ALA A 46 -0.94 -1.89 5.18
N GLN A 47 -1.74 -2.86 4.73
CA GLN A 47 -2.59 -3.66 5.60
C GLN A 47 -1.78 -4.41 6.66
N LYS A 48 -0.66 -5.04 6.28
CA LYS A 48 0.22 -5.74 7.22
C LYS A 48 0.75 -4.81 8.32
N ILE A 49 1.10 -3.57 7.98
CA ILE A 49 1.54 -2.58 8.99
C ILE A 49 0.43 -2.29 10.00
N LEU A 50 -0.82 -2.19 9.56
CA LEU A 50 -1.97 -1.99 10.45
C LEU A 50 -2.23 -3.21 11.34
N GLU A 51 -2.15 -4.42 10.78
CA GLU A 51 -2.29 -5.67 11.54
C GLU A 51 -1.22 -5.77 12.63
N GLU A 52 0.04 -5.50 12.30
CA GLU A 52 1.15 -5.48 13.28
C GLU A 52 0.93 -4.42 14.36
N ALA A 53 0.42 -3.24 14.01
CA ALA A 53 0.09 -2.19 14.98
C ALA A 53 -1.05 -2.63 15.92
N GLN A 54 -2.08 -3.29 15.39
CA GLN A 54 -3.21 -3.81 16.17
C GLN A 54 -2.76 -4.90 17.15
N VAL A 55 -1.88 -5.81 16.71
CA VAL A 55 -1.28 -6.84 17.58
C VAL A 55 -0.55 -6.17 18.75
N LYS A 56 0.33 -5.21 18.47
CA LYS A 56 1.08 -4.48 19.52
C LYS A 56 0.16 -3.78 20.52
N ILE A 57 -0.91 -3.13 20.05
CA ILE A 57 -1.89 -2.47 20.93
C ILE A 57 -2.58 -3.51 21.83
N THR A 58 -2.92 -4.68 21.27
CA THR A 58 -3.58 -5.76 22.02
C THR A 58 -2.65 -6.33 23.09
N GLU A 59 -1.37 -6.53 22.78
CA GLU A 59 -0.34 -6.97 23.74
C GLU A 59 -0.14 -5.97 24.89
N ILE A 60 -0.19 -4.67 24.59
CA ILE A 60 -0.08 -3.61 25.62
C ILE A 60 -1.32 -3.59 26.51
N LYS A 61 -2.52 -3.70 25.94
CA LYS A 61 -3.80 -3.69 26.68
C LYS A 61 -4.07 -4.98 27.46
N GLY A 62 -3.45 -6.09 27.06
CA GLY A 62 -3.54 -7.37 27.76
C GLY A 62 -2.59 -7.50 28.96
N LYS A 63 -1.74 -6.49 29.21
CA LYS A 63 -0.95 -6.32 30.44
C LYS A 63 -1.65 -5.35 31.38
#